data_AF-A0A2E9BLC9-F1
#
_entry.id   AF-A0A2E9BLC9-F1
#
_cell.length_a   1.000
_cell.length_b   1.000
_cell.length_c   1.000
_cell.angle_alpha   90.00
_cell.angle_beta   90.00
_cell.angle_gamma   90.00
#
_symmetry.space_group_name_H-M   'P 1'
#
loop_
_entity.id
_entity.type
_entity.pdbx_description
1 polymer ?
#
loop_
_entity_poly.entity_id
_entity_poly.type
_entity_poly.pdbx_seq_one_letter_code
_entity_poly.pdbx_strand_id
1 'polypeptide(L)' 'MIDEATAIGVARRIALQQGWAFVEPVQARLRKPWFFSKQSARWEIESNAVAFGARARFVIDAEDGTVLEKGYVPR' A
#
# COMPACT_ATOMS: atom_id res chain seq x y z
N MET A 1 0.24 11.45 -10.85
CA MET A 1 -0.33 11.02 -9.56
C MET A 1 -1.33 9.91 -9.81
N ILE A 2 -1.06 8.72 -9.29
CA ILE A 2 -1.95 7.56 -9.40
C ILE A 2 -3.12 7.67 -8.41
N ASP A 3 -4.25 7.11 -8.79
CA ASP A 3 -5.43 7.02 -7.94
C ASP A 3 -5.36 5.84 -6.97
N GLU A 4 -6.32 5.80 -6.04
CA GLU A 4 -6.43 4.75 -5.02
C GLU A 4 -6.57 3.36 -5.65
N ALA A 5 -7.41 3.22 -6.68
CA ALA A 5 -7.66 1.96 -7.36
C ALA A 5 -6.39 1.41 -8.03
N THR A 6 -5.61 2.26 -8.69
CA THR A 6 -4.33 1.89 -9.28
C THR A 6 -3.34 1.46 -8.20
N ALA A 7 -3.25 2.21 -7.09
CA ALA A 7 -2.35 1.88 -5.99
C ALA A 7 -2.69 0.51 -5.36
N ILE A 8 -3.99 0.24 -5.13
CA ILE A 8 -4.48 -1.06 -4.66
C ILE A 8 -4.17 -2.17 -5.68
N GLY A 9 -4.34 -1.90 -6.97
CA GLY A 9 -4.00 -2.85 -8.05
C GLY A 9 -2.52 -3.24 -8.04
N VAL A 10 -1.62 -2.27 -7.87
CA VAL A 10 -0.18 -2.50 -7.73
C VAL A 10 0.11 -3.35 -6.48
N ALA A 11 -0.44 -2.98 -5.33
CA ALA A 11 -0.26 -3.73 -4.09
C ALA A 11 -0.76 -5.19 -4.19
N ARG A 12 -1.94 -5.40 -4.77
CA ARG A 12 -2.53 -6.74 -4.99
C ARG A 12 -1.66 -7.58 -5.90
N ARG A 13 -1.16 -7.01 -7.00
CA ARG A 13 -0.26 -7.72 -7.93
C ARG A 13 1.01 -8.18 -7.23
N ILE A 14 1.63 -7.32 -6.43
CA ILE A 14 2.87 -7.64 -5.70
C ILE A 14 2.61 -8.70 -4.65
N ALA A 15 1.50 -8.59 -3.90
CA ALA A 15 1.12 -9.60 -2.93
C ALA A 15 0.98 -10.98 -3.57
N LEU A 16 0.28 -11.07 -4.72
CA LEU A 16 0.13 -12.31 -5.48
C LEU A 16 1.48 -12.87 -5.96
N GLN A 17 2.38 -12.02 -6.47
CA GLN A 17 3.72 -12.43 -6.91
C GLN A 17 4.58 -12.97 -5.76
N GLN A 18 4.37 -12.46 -4.54
CA GLN A 18 5.10 -12.88 -3.35
C GLN A 18 4.41 -14.04 -2.59
N GLY A 19 3.22 -14.48 -3.05
CA GLY A 19 2.42 -15.48 -2.34
C GLY A 19 1.83 -14.98 -1.02
N TRP A 20 1.67 -13.66 -0.85
CA TRP A 20 1.12 -13.06 0.36
C TRP A 20 -0.40 -13.01 0.32
N ALA A 21 -1.04 -13.22 1.48
CA ALA A 21 -2.47 -13.04 1.62
C ALA A 21 -2.85 -11.56 1.43
N PHE A 22 -3.69 -11.30 0.43
CA PHE A 22 -4.27 -9.98 0.15
C PHE A 22 -5.79 -10.08 0.25
N VAL A 23 -6.30 -9.93 1.46
CA VAL A 23 -7.72 -10.10 1.79
C VAL A 23 -8.38 -8.78 2.17
N GLU A 24 -9.69 -8.72 2.01
CA GLU A 24 -10.52 -7.59 2.42
C GLU A 24 -10.71 -7.57 3.95
N PRO A 25 -10.93 -6.38 4.55
CA PRO A 25 -11.01 -5.09 3.89
C PRO A 25 -9.62 -4.53 3.58
N VAL A 26 -9.46 -3.93 2.40
CA VAL A 26 -8.26 -3.17 2.02
C VAL A 26 -8.43 -1.72 2.44
N GLN A 27 -7.44 -1.19 3.16
CA GLN A 27 -7.37 0.23 3.48
C GLN A 27 -6.25 0.87 2.67
N ALA A 28 -6.59 1.90 1.88
CA ALA A 28 -5.63 2.77 1.23
C ALA A 28 -5.74 4.18 1.80
N ARG A 29 -4.60 4.79 2.14
CA ARG A 29 -4.53 6.14 2.69
C ARG A 29 -3.50 6.96 1.93
N LEU A 30 -3.94 8.08 1.38
CA LEU A 30 -3.03 9.05 0.79
C LEU A 30 -2.39 9.90 1.89
N ARG A 31 -1.07 9.76 2.05
CA ARG A 31 -0.26 10.65 2.87
C ARG A 31 0.35 11.72 1.97
N LYS A 32 -0.15 12.94 2.12
CA LYS A 32 0.48 14.12 1.52
C LYS A 32 1.73 14.49 2.32
N PRO A 33 2.82 14.89 1.66
CA PRO A 33 3.98 15.41 2.34
C PRO A 33 3.61 16.68 3.08
N TRP A 34 4.36 16.99 4.14
CA TRP A 34 4.21 18.29 4.79
C TRP A 34 4.68 19.41 3.86
N PHE A 35 4.14 20.62 4.02
CA PHE A 35 4.33 21.75 3.09
C PHE A 35 5.82 22.14 2.84
N PHE A 36 6.72 21.76 3.75
CA PHE A 36 8.16 22.02 3.67
C PHE A 36 9.01 20.79 3.31
N SER A 37 8.38 19.64 3.07
CA SER A 37 9.06 18.38 2.75
C SER A 37 9.22 18.24 1.23
N LYS A 38 10.43 17.91 0.77
CA LYS A 38 10.70 17.56 -0.64
C LYS A 38 10.18 16.16 -1.04
N GLN A 39 9.56 15.42 -0.13
CA GLN A 39 9.03 14.09 -0.43
C GLN A 39 7.75 14.19 -1.26
N SER A 40 7.57 13.27 -2.19
CA SER A 40 6.33 13.09 -2.94
C SER A 40 5.22 12.54 -2.03
N ALA A 41 3.96 12.70 -2.44
CA ALA A 41 2.85 12.05 -1.75
C ALA A 41 2.97 10.54 -1.89
N ARG A 42 2.46 9.79 -0.92
CA ARG A 42 2.55 8.33 -0.90
C ARG A 42 1.24 7.69 -0.47
N TRP A 43 0.92 6.56 -1.07
CA TRP A 43 -0.16 5.68 -0.70
C TRP A 43 0.32 4.65 0.31
N GLU A 44 -0.28 4.65 1.50
CA GLU A 44 -0.12 3.61 2.50
C GLU A 44 -1.28 2.61 2.34
N ILE A 45 -0.98 1.37 2.00
CA ILE A 45 -1.97 0.32 1.73
C ILE A 45 -1.78 -0.83 2.72
N GLU A 46 -2.86 -1.24 3.36
CA GLU A 46 -2.90 -2.40 4.24
C GLU A 46 -4.03 -3.35 3.79
N SER A 47 -3.69 -4.63 3.56
CA SER A 47 -4.68 -5.70 3.43
C SER A 47 -5.10 -6.20 4.81
N ASN A 48 -6.29 -6.81 4.90
CA ASN A 48 -6.87 -7.26 6.18
C ASN A 48 -6.91 -6.14 7.23
N ALA A 49 -7.14 -4.90 6.80
CA ALA A 49 -7.09 -3.74 7.67
C ALA A 49 -8.14 -3.90 8.77
N VAL A 50 -7.79 -3.62 10.02
CA VAL A 50 -8.71 -3.73 11.19
C VAL A 50 -9.04 -5.18 11.61
N ALA A 51 -8.59 -6.20 10.89
CA ALA A 51 -8.77 -7.60 11.27
C ALA A 51 -7.49 -8.20 11.90
N PHE A 52 -7.67 -9.09 12.87
CA PHE A 52 -6.57 -9.85 13.46
C PHE A 52 -6.15 -10.96 12.49
N GLY A 53 -4.86 -11.04 12.17
CA GLY A 53 -4.33 -12.11 11.31
C GLY A 53 -3.22 -11.62 10.40
N ALA A 54 -2.89 -12.44 9.40
CA ALA A 54 -1.91 -12.09 8.40
C ALA A 54 -2.33 -10.86 7.60
N ARG A 55 -1.38 -9.94 7.38
CA ARG A 55 -1.62 -8.71 6.59
C ARG A 55 -0.41 -8.35 5.74
N ALA A 56 -0.68 -7.83 4.55
CA ALA A 56 0.31 -7.26 3.66
C ALA A 56 0.24 -5.73 3.74
N ARG A 57 1.40 -5.09 3.84
CA ARG A 57 1.55 -3.64 3.93
C ARG A 57 2.41 -3.14 2.79
N PHE A 58 2.01 -2.04 2.19
CA PHE A 58 2.71 -1.42 1.07
C PHE A 58 2.73 0.09 1.23
N VAL A 59 3.85 0.70 0.86
CA VAL A 59 3.98 2.14 0.69
C VAL A 59 4.35 2.37 -0.77
N ILE A 60 3.51 3.08 -1.50
CA ILE A 60 3.65 3.32 -2.93
C ILE A 60 3.75 4.83 -3.15
N ASP A 61 4.69 5.28 -3.96
CA ASP A 61 4.79 6.66 -4.39
C ASP A 61 3.53 7.04 -5.20
N ALA A 62 2.89 8.12 -4.80
CA ALA A 62 1.64 8.52 -5.43
C ALA A 62 1.87 9.18 -6.79
N GLU A 63 3.08 9.61 -7.14
CA GLU A 63 3.38 10.28 -8.41
C GLU A 63 3.42 9.29 -9.57
N ASP A 64 4.24 8.25 -9.44
CA ASP A 64 4.61 7.29 -10.49
C ASP A 64 4.16 5.84 -10.20
N GLY A 65 3.71 5.54 -8.98
CA GLY A 65 3.34 4.19 -8.56
C GLY A 65 4.50 3.29 -8.17
N THR A 66 5.69 3.85 -7.97
CA THR A 66 6.87 3.11 -7.50
C THR A 66 6.65 2.59 -6.08
N VAL A 67 6.99 1.33 -5.82
CA VAL A 67 6.85 0.76 -4.48
C VAL A 67 8.05 1.16 -3.64
N LEU A 68 7.80 2.00 -2.64
CA LEU A 68 8.81 2.49 -1.71
C LEU A 68 9.08 1.47 -0.59
N GLU A 69 8.02 0.83 -0.10
CA GLU A 69 8.11 -0.17 0.97
C GLU A 69 7.09 -1.29 0.74
N LYS A 70 7.48 -2.52 1.08
CA LYS A 70 6.57 -3.67 1.09
C LYS A 70 6.91 -4.58 2.27
N GLY A 71 5.89 -5.13 2.90
CA GLY A 71 6.06 -6.03 4.03
C GLY A 71 4.87 -6.97 4.18
N TYR A 72 5.13 -8.12 4.78
CA TYR A 72 4.11 -9.09 5.14
C TYR A 72 4.27 -9.46 6.59
N VAL A 73 3.17 -9.37 7.32
CA VAL A 73 3.11 -9.78 8.72
C VAL A 73 2.29 -11.06 8.74
N PRO A 74 2.92 -12.25 8.73
CA PRO A 74 2.24 -13.50 9.01
C PRO A 74 1.88 -13.50 10.50
N ARG A 75 0.61 -13.58 10.85
CA ARG A 75 0.13 -13.66 12.22
C ARG A 75 -0.64 -14.95 12.41
#